data_AF-B7Q9E8-F1
#
_entry.id   AF-B7Q9E8-F1
#
_cell.length_a   1.000
_cell.length_b   1.000
_cell.length_c   1.000
_cell.angle_alpha   90.00
_cell.angle_beta   90.00
_cell.angle_gamma   90.00
#
_symmetry.space_group_name_H-M   'P 1'
#
loop_
_entity.id
_entity.type
_entity.pdbx_description
1 polymer ?
#
loop_
_entity_poly.entity_id
_entity_poly.type
_entity_poly.pdbx_seq_one_letter_code
_entity_poly.pdbx_strand_id
1 'polypeptide(L)'
;MSEMARCPSCGEVAPVADAGDGVSKVCTSCGAVLESCDFQSTGGDDGASYVPPTETTKLALCPGGLRLVRTRPLRGHRLECDRWLQHAAGRFAMSASMMQRARDLYQDLAGRAALTGHVSLAAACCYKVLREEGRAVSLHCLASEAQCTGSQLRCALRLLSQGTGERSEGPSLRDLVPEAAQMLRPEEREAVVSRARALLVPLARCWFLEGRTPRCLLPALVFVAWRSLDPLHGHVPYAEFCRQRSIGANAGTCRIITALNKVLVRLASQIPWACGTRLTANKAASYVPDILRYSASLTLDASVPADAAGQGPTVAVFQTFRGDLKRPQEQQPRSPEGPLCEDFSDSEIEAYIRGEDEVAVRRNFLRARGVEPP
;
A
#
# COMPACT_ATOMS: atom_id res chain seq x y z
N MET A 1 -53.08 -16.90 15.48
CA MET A 1 -54.13 -17.92 15.62
C MET A 1 -53.79 -19.02 14.63
N SER A 2 -53.11 -20.08 15.09
CA SER A 2 -52.68 -21.18 14.20
C SER A 2 -53.88 -22.06 13.86
N GLU A 3 -54.09 -22.34 12.57
CA GLU A 3 -55.01 -23.36 12.08
C GLU A 3 -54.66 -24.71 12.72
N MET A 4 -55.61 -25.32 13.42
CA MET A 4 -55.46 -26.68 13.96
C MET A 4 -55.55 -27.68 12.81
N ALA A 5 -54.41 -28.20 12.36
CA ALA A 5 -54.33 -29.23 11.34
C ALA A 5 -55.01 -30.52 11.81
N ARG A 6 -55.88 -31.10 10.98
CA ARG A 6 -56.53 -32.40 11.23
C ARG A 6 -55.63 -33.55 10.74
N CYS A 7 -55.64 -34.66 11.47
CA CYS A 7 -54.91 -35.85 11.03
C CYS A 7 -55.54 -36.43 9.74
N PRO A 8 -54.79 -36.66 8.66
CA PRO A 8 -55.33 -37.21 7.41
C PRO A 8 -55.78 -38.68 7.54
N SER A 9 -55.29 -39.42 8.54
CA SER A 9 -55.62 -40.84 8.73
C SER A 9 -56.85 -41.10 9.59
N CYS A 10 -57.18 -40.22 10.54
CA CYS A 10 -58.32 -40.43 11.45
C CYS A 10 -59.31 -39.24 11.51
N GLY A 11 -59.00 -38.11 10.88
CA GLY A 11 -59.89 -36.94 10.82
C GLY A 11 -60.02 -36.15 12.13
N GLU A 12 -59.50 -36.67 13.24
CA GLU A 12 -59.55 -36.04 14.55
C GLU A 12 -58.63 -34.80 14.64
N VAL A 13 -59.10 -33.82 15.42
CA VAL A 13 -58.34 -32.60 15.77
C VAL A 13 -57.41 -32.96 16.93
N ALA A 14 -56.40 -33.78 16.65
CA ALA A 14 -55.56 -34.38 17.69
C ALA A 14 -54.37 -33.48 18.06
N PRO A 15 -54.06 -33.33 19.36
CA PRO A 15 -52.84 -32.67 19.81
C PRO A 15 -51.64 -33.46 19.32
N VAL A 16 -50.75 -32.77 18.61
CA VAL A 16 -49.50 -33.32 18.09
C VAL A 16 -48.57 -33.56 19.28
N ALA A 17 -48.18 -34.82 19.50
CA ALA A 17 -47.14 -35.14 20.46
C ALA A 17 -45.84 -35.45 19.70
N ASP A 18 -44.72 -35.00 20.25
CA ASP A 18 -43.41 -35.44 19.80
C ASP A 18 -43.31 -36.94 20.10
N ALA A 19 -42.97 -37.74 19.09
CA ALA A 19 -42.57 -39.11 19.33
C ALA A 19 -41.34 -39.08 20.26
N GLY A 20 -41.12 -40.15 21.04
CA GLY A 20 -39.99 -40.24 21.97
C GLY A 20 -38.60 -40.12 21.33
N ASP A 21 -38.53 -39.96 20.01
CA ASP A 21 -37.34 -39.64 19.22
C ASP A 21 -37.04 -38.13 19.13
N GLY A 22 -37.96 -37.26 19.55
CA GLY A 22 -37.81 -35.79 19.59
C GLY A 22 -37.80 -35.11 18.21
N VAL A 23 -38.07 -35.84 17.13
CA VAL A 23 -37.95 -35.33 15.74
C VAL A 23 -39.23 -35.57 14.93
N SER A 24 -39.98 -36.62 15.25
CA SER A 24 -41.19 -36.97 14.52
C SER A 24 -42.43 -36.50 15.27
N LYS A 25 -43.38 -35.88 14.55
CA LYS A 25 -44.69 -35.52 15.10
C LYS A 25 -45.70 -36.61 14.80
N VAL A 26 -46.31 -37.16 15.85
CA VAL A 26 -47.29 -38.25 15.75
C VAL A 26 -48.66 -37.83 16.25
N CYS A 27 -49.70 -38.35 15.60
CA CYS A 27 -51.07 -38.23 16.07
C CYS A 27 -51.27 -39.09 17.31
N THR A 28 -51.67 -38.48 18.42
CA THR A 28 -51.92 -39.14 19.70
C THR A 28 -53.07 -40.14 19.67
N SER A 29 -54.05 -39.95 18.77
CA SER A 29 -55.26 -40.79 18.71
C SER A 29 -55.08 -42.07 17.89
N CYS A 30 -54.27 -42.06 16.84
CA CYS A 30 -54.11 -43.20 15.93
C CYS A 30 -52.67 -43.64 15.68
N GLY A 31 -51.68 -42.91 16.22
CA GLY A 31 -50.26 -43.22 16.05
C GLY A 31 -49.69 -42.92 14.65
N ALA A 32 -50.47 -42.30 13.76
CA ALA A 32 -49.98 -41.93 12.43
C ALA A 32 -48.95 -40.80 12.51
N VAL A 33 -47.82 -40.96 11.80
CA VAL A 33 -46.78 -39.94 11.67
C VAL A 33 -47.29 -38.85 10.72
N LEU A 34 -47.40 -37.62 11.23
CA LEU A 34 -47.97 -36.48 10.51
C LEU A 34 -46.89 -35.67 9.79
N GLU A 35 -45.71 -35.55 10.40
CA GLU A 35 -44.60 -34.78 9.88
C GLU A 35 -43.31 -35.52 10.22
N SER A 36 -42.64 -36.03 9.18
CA SER A 36 -41.28 -36.53 9.27
C SER A 36 -40.36 -35.35 8.92
N CYS A 37 -39.83 -34.68 9.93
CA CYS A 37 -38.87 -33.61 9.69
C CYS A 37 -37.55 -34.23 9.20
N ASP A 38 -37.11 -33.84 8.01
CA ASP A 38 -35.74 -34.14 7.55
C ASP A 38 -34.74 -33.52 8.53
N PHE A 39 -33.78 -34.33 8.98
CA PHE A 39 -32.76 -33.99 9.96
C PHE A 39 -32.22 -32.55 9.82
N GLN A 40 -32.55 -31.69 10.79
CA GLN A 40 -31.88 -30.40 10.95
C GLN A 40 -30.81 -30.56 12.03
N SER A 41 -29.54 -30.58 11.64
CA SER A 41 -28.42 -30.53 12.57
C SER A 41 -28.42 -29.21 13.34
N THR A 42 -28.99 -29.21 14.55
CA THR A 42 -28.72 -28.20 15.56
C THR A 42 -27.32 -28.47 16.10
N GLY A 43 -26.32 -27.78 15.55
CA GLY A 43 -24.94 -27.83 16.03
C GLY A 43 -24.84 -27.26 17.44
N GLY A 44 -24.81 -28.16 18.44
CA GLY A 44 -24.62 -27.85 19.85
C GLY A 44 -23.50 -28.72 20.42
N ASP A 45 -22.44 -28.02 20.81
CA ASP A 45 -21.30 -28.35 21.69
C ASP A 45 -21.21 -29.78 22.27
N ASP A 46 -20.47 -30.65 21.58
CA ASP A 46 -19.43 -31.51 22.17
C ASP A 46 -18.73 -32.29 21.05
N GLY A 47 -17.49 -31.90 20.71
CA GLY A 47 -16.58 -32.73 19.92
C GLY A 47 -16.89 -32.88 18.43
N ALA A 48 -16.69 -31.79 17.67
CA ALA A 48 -16.56 -31.73 16.21
C ALA A 48 -17.83 -31.87 15.35
N SER A 49 -18.57 -30.76 15.21
CA SER A 49 -19.44 -30.55 14.05
C SER A 49 -18.62 -30.10 12.84
N TYR A 50 -18.55 -30.95 11.81
CA TYR A 50 -17.84 -30.72 10.55
C TYR A 50 -18.82 -30.41 9.40
N VAL A 51 -18.65 -29.28 8.72
CA VAL A 51 -19.35 -28.86 7.49
C VAL A 51 -18.33 -28.06 6.63
N PRO A 52 -18.30 -28.20 5.29
CA PRO A 52 -17.15 -28.69 4.53
C PRO A 52 -16.18 -27.60 4.03
N PRO A 53 -14.95 -27.96 3.60
CA PRO A 53 -14.23 -27.18 2.60
C PRO A 53 -14.24 -27.88 1.23
N THR A 54 -14.59 -27.09 0.23
CA THR A 54 -14.66 -27.38 -1.20
C THR A 54 -13.27 -27.60 -1.83
N GLU A 55 -12.58 -28.68 -1.44
CA GLU A 55 -11.48 -29.34 -2.17
C GLU A 55 -10.01 -29.22 -1.58
N THR A 56 -9.54 -30.29 -0.90
CA THR A 56 -8.16 -30.88 -0.83
C THR A 56 -8.16 -32.39 -0.43
N THR A 57 -7.49 -33.26 -1.21
CA THR A 57 -7.38 -34.74 -1.03
C THR A 57 -6.58 -35.05 0.23
N LYS A 58 -7.20 -35.71 1.22
CA LYS A 58 -6.51 -36.26 2.39
C LYS A 58 -6.48 -37.79 2.31
N LEU A 59 -5.31 -38.37 2.58
CA LEU A 59 -5.15 -39.82 2.74
C LEU A 59 -5.33 -40.18 4.20
N ALA A 60 -6.31 -41.02 4.51
CA ALA A 60 -6.48 -41.59 5.84
C ALA A 60 -5.97 -43.03 5.85
N LEU A 61 -5.15 -43.37 6.84
CA LEU A 61 -4.73 -44.74 7.12
C LEU A 61 -5.78 -45.39 8.02
N CYS A 62 -6.46 -46.42 7.51
CA CYS A 62 -7.38 -47.26 8.29
C CYS A 62 -6.76 -48.67 8.50
N PRO A 63 -7.04 -49.36 9.62
CA PRO A 63 -6.66 -50.75 9.80
C PRO A 63 -7.48 -51.61 8.83
N GLY A 64 -6.87 -52.02 7.71
CA GLY A 64 -7.54 -52.73 6.62
C GLY A 64 -7.15 -52.28 5.21
N GLY A 65 -6.34 -51.22 5.08
CA GLY A 65 -5.76 -50.76 3.81
C GLY A 65 -5.98 -49.27 3.52
N LEU A 66 -5.25 -48.76 2.53
CA LEU A 66 -5.36 -47.37 2.07
C LEU A 66 -6.62 -47.18 1.21
N ARG A 67 -7.55 -46.32 1.65
CA ARG A 67 -8.65 -45.85 0.79
C ARG A 67 -8.40 -44.40 0.36
N LEU A 68 -8.34 -44.20 -0.96
CA LEU A 68 -8.12 -42.90 -1.59
C LEU A 68 -9.43 -42.09 -1.58
N VAL A 69 -9.48 -40.97 -0.86
CA VAL A 69 -10.62 -40.03 -0.94
C VAL A 69 -10.18 -38.76 -1.67
N ARG A 70 -10.54 -38.67 -2.96
CA ARG A 70 -10.21 -37.55 -3.85
C ARG A 70 -10.96 -36.28 -3.48
N THR A 71 -10.22 -35.19 -3.42
CA THR A 71 -10.72 -33.85 -3.15
C THR A 71 -9.78 -32.88 -3.89
N ARG A 72 -10.27 -32.05 -4.82
CA ARG A 72 -9.38 -31.36 -5.79
C ARG A 72 -8.32 -30.48 -5.08
N PRO A 73 -7.06 -30.51 -5.51
CA PRO A 73 -6.05 -29.64 -4.91
C PRO A 73 -6.32 -28.18 -5.31
N LEU A 74 -6.32 -27.26 -4.33
CA LEU A 74 -6.04 -25.86 -4.62
C LEU A 74 -4.77 -25.81 -5.49
N ARG A 75 -4.86 -25.27 -6.71
CA ARG A 75 -3.68 -25.05 -7.58
C ARG A 75 -2.58 -24.40 -6.73
N GLY A 76 -1.32 -24.86 -6.83
CA GLY A 76 -0.23 -24.47 -5.92
C GLY A 76 -0.16 -22.97 -5.60
N HIS A 77 -0.44 -22.12 -6.58
CA HIS A 77 -0.49 -20.66 -6.42
C HIS A 77 -1.56 -20.14 -5.44
N ARG A 78 -2.72 -20.81 -5.31
CA ARG A 78 -3.76 -20.41 -4.34
C ARG A 78 -3.32 -20.70 -2.91
N LEU A 79 -2.65 -21.83 -2.70
CA LEU A 79 -2.13 -22.23 -1.39
C LEU A 79 -0.96 -21.35 -0.97
N GLU A 80 -0.12 -20.94 -1.92
CA GLU A 80 0.92 -19.93 -1.73
C GLU A 80 0.32 -18.56 -1.35
N CYS A 81 -0.73 -18.11 -2.04
CA CYS A 81 -1.42 -16.85 -1.71
C CYS A 81 -2.09 -16.89 -0.33
N ASP A 82 -2.70 -18.02 0.04
CA ASP A 82 -3.32 -18.14 1.37
C ASP A 82 -2.27 -18.11 2.48
N ARG A 83 -1.15 -18.83 2.33
CA ARG A 83 -0.02 -18.74 3.26
C ARG A 83 0.53 -17.31 3.37
N TRP A 84 0.64 -16.62 2.24
CA TRP A 84 1.07 -15.22 2.22
C TRP A 84 0.07 -14.31 2.94
N LEU A 85 -1.24 -14.47 2.71
CA LEU A 85 -2.29 -13.70 3.39
C LEU A 85 -2.29 -13.95 4.91
N GLN A 86 -2.06 -15.19 5.35
CA GLN A 86 -1.91 -15.52 6.77
C GLN A 86 -0.70 -14.80 7.39
N HIS A 87 0.44 -14.80 6.70
CA HIS A 87 1.63 -14.07 7.13
C HIS A 87 1.38 -12.55 7.16
N ALA A 88 0.78 -12.00 6.11
CA ALA A 88 0.43 -10.59 6.01
C ALA A 88 -0.55 -10.15 7.10
N ALA A 89 -1.51 -11.00 7.47
CA ALA A 89 -2.46 -10.71 8.54
C ALA A 89 -1.77 -10.55 9.90
N GLY A 90 -0.77 -11.39 10.21
CA GLY A 90 0.05 -11.21 11.40
C GLY A 90 0.86 -9.91 11.36
N ARG A 91 1.46 -9.59 10.21
CA ARG A 91 2.30 -8.41 10.03
C ARG A 91 1.53 -7.08 10.13
N PHE A 92 0.34 -7.02 9.53
CA PHE A 92 -0.51 -5.83 9.48
C PHE A 92 -1.63 -5.84 10.53
N ALA A 93 -1.61 -6.82 11.44
CA ALA A 93 -2.60 -7.04 12.50
C ALA A 93 -4.05 -7.03 11.98
N MET A 94 -4.30 -7.76 10.89
CA MET A 94 -5.64 -7.89 10.30
C MET A 94 -6.52 -8.78 11.17
N SER A 95 -7.81 -8.44 11.30
CA SER A 95 -8.78 -9.31 11.96
C SER A 95 -9.14 -10.52 11.06
N ALA A 96 -9.74 -11.55 11.65
CA ALA A 96 -10.21 -12.72 10.90
C ALA A 96 -11.24 -12.35 9.81
N SER A 97 -12.12 -11.37 10.09
CA SER A 97 -13.11 -10.88 9.12
C SER A 97 -12.48 -10.09 7.96
N MET A 98 -11.38 -9.36 8.21
CA MET A 98 -10.60 -8.71 7.16
C MET A 98 -9.89 -9.74 6.28
N MET A 99 -9.28 -10.75 6.90
CA MET A 99 -8.61 -11.82 6.18
C MET A 99 -9.58 -12.57 5.27
N GLN A 100 -10.78 -12.89 5.77
CA GLN A 100 -11.79 -13.57 4.97
C GLN A 100 -12.23 -12.73 3.77
N ARG A 101 -12.55 -11.45 3.98
CA ARG A 101 -12.87 -10.53 2.86
C ARG A 101 -11.76 -10.45 1.82
N ALA A 102 -10.49 -10.41 2.23
CA ALA A 102 -9.37 -10.39 1.30
C ALA A 102 -9.26 -11.68 0.48
N ARG A 103 -9.60 -12.84 1.08
CA ARG A 103 -9.67 -14.13 0.38
C ARG A 103 -10.80 -14.17 -0.62
N ASP A 104 -11.98 -13.70 -0.25
CA ASP A 104 -13.17 -13.69 -1.10
C ASP A 104 -12.90 -12.83 -2.36
N LEU A 105 -12.35 -11.62 -2.17
CA LEU A 105 -11.92 -10.74 -3.27
C LEU A 105 -10.87 -11.40 -4.17
N TYR A 106 -9.91 -12.11 -3.59
CA TYR A 106 -8.91 -12.84 -4.37
C TYR A 106 -9.53 -13.97 -5.18
N GLN A 107 -10.46 -14.74 -4.60
CA GLN A 107 -11.12 -15.86 -5.28
C GLN A 107 -11.95 -15.38 -6.48
N ASP A 108 -12.68 -14.27 -6.33
CA ASP A 108 -13.45 -13.65 -7.41
C ASP A 108 -12.57 -13.21 -8.58
N LEU A 109 -11.40 -12.65 -8.29
CA LEU A 109 -10.47 -12.15 -9.31
C LEU A 109 -9.59 -13.25 -9.91
N ALA A 110 -9.22 -14.27 -9.13
CA ALA A 110 -8.39 -15.38 -9.58
C ALA A 110 -9.09 -16.24 -10.65
N GLY A 111 -10.42 -16.20 -10.73
CA GLY A 111 -11.19 -16.82 -11.81
C GLY A 111 -11.23 -16.00 -13.11
N ARG A 112 -10.97 -14.69 -13.05
CA ARG A 112 -11.17 -13.75 -14.17
C ARG A 112 -9.88 -13.35 -14.88
N ALA A 113 -8.72 -13.51 -14.26
CA ALA A 113 -7.49 -12.93 -14.75
C ALA A 113 -6.33 -13.94 -14.83
N ALA A 114 -5.78 -14.13 -16.03
CA ALA A 114 -4.54 -14.87 -16.27
C ALA A 114 -3.35 -13.99 -15.85
N LEU A 115 -3.06 -13.95 -14.56
CA LEU A 115 -2.08 -13.00 -14.00
C LEU A 115 -0.70 -13.59 -13.82
N THR A 116 0.30 -12.87 -14.32
CA THR A 116 1.70 -13.03 -13.99
C THR A 116 1.95 -12.43 -12.59
N GLY A 117 1.61 -13.19 -11.55
CA GLY A 117 1.86 -12.82 -10.16
C GLY A 117 0.62 -12.97 -9.26
N HIS A 118 0.35 -14.18 -8.79
CA HIS A 118 -0.78 -14.43 -7.90
C HIS A 118 -0.61 -13.74 -6.53
N VAL A 119 0.63 -13.68 -6.02
CA VAL A 119 0.95 -13.03 -4.74
C VAL A 119 0.76 -11.50 -4.81
N SER A 120 1.06 -10.86 -5.94
CA SER A 120 0.84 -9.42 -6.10
C SER A 120 -0.66 -9.07 -6.15
N LEU A 121 -1.50 -9.97 -6.68
CA LEU A 121 -2.95 -9.85 -6.60
C LEU A 121 -3.47 -10.03 -5.17
N ALA A 122 -2.98 -11.05 -4.45
CA ALA A 122 -3.32 -11.25 -3.03
C ALA A 122 -2.93 -10.02 -2.19
N ALA A 123 -1.76 -9.44 -2.48
CA ALA A 123 -1.33 -8.19 -1.89
C ALA A 123 -2.26 -7.02 -2.23
N ALA A 124 -2.67 -6.87 -3.49
CA ALA A 124 -3.65 -5.84 -3.88
C ALA A 124 -5.01 -6.00 -3.16
N CYS A 125 -5.48 -7.24 -2.97
CA CYS A 125 -6.72 -7.52 -2.22
C CYS A 125 -6.56 -7.15 -0.74
N CYS A 126 -5.45 -7.56 -0.13
CA CYS A 126 -5.09 -7.19 1.24
C CYS A 126 -5.04 -5.67 1.42
N TYR A 127 -4.41 -4.95 0.48
CA TYR A 127 -4.36 -3.50 0.48
C TYR A 127 -5.75 -2.87 0.47
N LYS A 128 -6.67 -3.33 -0.39
CA LYS A 128 -8.04 -2.79 -0.44
C LYS A 128 -8.75 -2.94 0.90
N VAL A 129 -8.72 -4.14 1.49
CA VAL A 129 -9.38 -4.39 2.78
C VAL A 129 -8.75 -3.59 3.91
N LEU A 130 -7.43 -3.45 3.93
CA LEU A 130 -6.74 -2.58 4.90
C LEU A 130 -7.24 -1.13 4.79
N ARG A 131 -7.46 -0.64 3.57
CA ARG A 131 -7.92 0.72 3.32
C ARG A 131 -9.37 0.94 3.74
N GLU A 132 -10.25 -0.03 3.49
CA GLU A 132 -11.66 0.02 3.93
C GLU A 132 -11.79 0.12 5.45
N GLU A 133 -10.91 -0.55 6.19
CA GLU A 133 -10.86 -0.51 7.66
C GLU A 133 -10.07 0.69 8.21
N GLY A 134 -9.76 1.69 7.37
CA GLY A 134 -9.03 2.89 7.76
C GLY A 134 -7.56 2.67 8.10
N ARG A 135 -6.98 1.50 7.78
CA ARG A 135 -5.55 1.22 7.96
C ARG A 135 -4.75 1.64 6.74
N ALA A 136 -3.90 2.64 6.92
CA ALA A 136 -2.98 3.07 5.87
C ALA A 136 -1.68 2.27 5.92
N VAL A 137 -1.35 1.65 4.80
CA VAL A 137 -0.08 0.96 4.56
C VAL A 137 0.50 1.48 3.26
N SER A 138 1.81 1.68 3.21
CA SER A 138 2.51 2.13 2.02
C SER A 138 2.59 0.99 1.00
N LEU A 139 2.35 1.32 -0.26
CA LEU A 139 2.51 0.36 -1.37
C LEU A 139 3.93 -0.22 -1.43
N HIS A 140 4.92 0.50 -0.93
CA HIS A 140 6.30 0.01 -0.89
C HIS A 140 6.49 -1.08 0.17
N CYS A 141 5.97 -0.89 1.39
CA CYS A 141 6.02 -1.90 2.44
C CYS A 141 5.34 -3.17 1.96
N LEU A 142 4.14 -3.04 1.40
CA LEU A 142 3.39 -4.17 0.88
C LEU A 142 4.09 -4.88 -0.30
N ALA A 143 4.68 -4.12 -1.22
CA ALA A 143 5.46 -4.70 -2.32
C ALA A 143 6.70 -5.44 -1.83
N SER A 144 7.37 -4.93 -0.79
CA SER A 144 8.51 -5.58 -0.17
C SER A 144 8.11 -6.90 0.51
N GLU A 145 7.00 -6.91 1.25
CA GLU A 145 6.47 -8.11 1.91
C GLU A 145 5.95 -9.16 0.90
N ALA A 146 5.42 -8.70 -0.24
CA ALA A 146 4.99 -9.55 -1.35
C ALA A 146 6.13 -9.96 -2.30
N GLN A 147 7.36 -9.50 -2.05
CA GLN A 147 8.53 -9.68 -2.91
C GLN A 147 8.26 -9.35 -4.39
N CYS A 148 7.40 -8.35 -4.63
CA CYS A 148 7.00 -7.95 -5.97
C CYS A 148 7.51 -6.55 -6.33
N THR A 149 7.60 -6.29 -7.63
CA THR A 149 7.94 -4.95 -8.11
C THR A 149 6.74 -4.01 -7.93
N GLY A 150 7.02 -2.72 -7.68
CA GLY A 150 5.96 -1.72 -7.52
C GLY A 150 5.06 -1.59 -8.77
N SER A 151 5.56 -1.89 -9.96
CA SER A 151 4.78 -1.92 -11.20
C SER A 151 3.80 -3.10 -11.22
N GLN A 152 4.21 -4.29 -10.79
CA GLN A 152 3.33 -5.46 -10.68
C GLN A 152 2.19 -5.20 -9.69
N LEU A 153 2.50 -4.66 -8.50
CA LEU A 153 1.48 -4.34 -7.50
C LEU A 153 0.49 -3.27 -8.02
N ARG A 154 0.98 -2.22 -8.69
CA ARG A 154 0.10 -1.22 -9.32
C ARG A 154 -0.76 -1.81 -10.43
N CYS A 155 -0.22 -2.75 -11.20
CA CYS A 155 -0.98 -3.45 -12.23
C CYS A 155 -2.12 -4.26 -11.58
N ALA A 156 -1.81 -5.02 -10.53
CA ALA A 156 -2.80 -5.78 -9.76
C ALA A 156 -3.89 -4.88 -9.15
N LEU A 157 -3.52 -3.73 -8.58
CA LEU A 157 -4.50 -2.77 -8.05
C LEU A 157 -5.42 -2.17 -9.11
N ARG A 158 -4.89 -1.90 -10.32
CA ARG A 158 -5.72 -1.43 -11.45
C ARG A 158 -6.74 -2.48 -11.87
N LEU A 159 -6.32 -3.74 -11.94
CA LEU A 159 -7.22 -4.86 -12.27
C LEU A 159 -8.28 -5.06 -11.19
N LEU A 160 -7.89 -4.96 -9.92
CA LEU A 160 -8.82 -5.02 -8.81
C LEU A 160 -9.85 -3.88 -8.87
N SER A 161 -9.41 -2.66 -9.22
CA SER A 161 -10.31 -1.51 -9.39
C SER A 161 -11.28 -1.72 -10.56
N GLN A 162 -10.82 -2.32 -11.65
CA GLN A 162 -11.68 -2.68 -12.80
C GLN A 162 -12.69 -3.79 -12.43
N GLY A 163 -12.27 -4.79 -11.66
CA GLY A 163 -13.12 -5.91 -11.27
C GLY A 163 -14.16 -5.59 -10.20
N THR A 164 -13.87 -4.61 -9.33
CA THR A 164 -14.77 -4.19 -8.22
C THR A 164 -15.54 -2.92 -8.52
N GLY A 165 -15.22 -2.20 -9.60
CA GLY A 165 -15.88 -0.93 -9.98
C GLY A 165 -15.50 0.26 -9.10
N GLU A 166 -14.65 0.07 -8.09
CA GLU A 166 -14.27 1.10 -7.13
C GLU A 166 -12.80 1.50 -7.30
N ARG A 167 -12.54 2.81 -7.39
CA ARG A 167 -11.17 3.33 -7.30
C ARG A 167 -10.78 3.45 -5.83
N SER A 168 -9.75 2.71 -5.43
CA SER A 168 -9.14 2.91 -4.12
C SER A 168 -8.37 4.25 -4.10
N GLU A 169 -8.79 5.17 -3.25
CA GLU A 169 -8.03 6.40 -2.99
C GLU A 169 -6.73 6.10 -2.25
N GLY A 170 -5.68 6.85 -2.63
CA GLY A 170 -4.37 6.75 -1.99
C GLY A 170 -4.42 7.11 -0.51
N PRO A 171 -3.52 6.55 0.33
CA PRO A 171 -3.45 6.87 1.74
C PRO A 171 -2.99 8.30 1.94
N SER A 172 -3.64 9.03 2.84
CA SER A 172 -3.19 10.37 3.20
C SER A 172 -1.83 10.27 3.89
N LEU A 173 -1.00 11.31 3.74
CA LEU A 173 0.31 11.35 4.41
C LEU A 173 0.16 11.23 5.94
N ARG A 174 -0.91 11.78 6.51
CA ARG A 174 -1.22 11.77 7.94
C ARG A 174 -1.45 10.35 8.47
N ASP A 175 -2.07 9.51 7.65
CA ASP A 175 -2.41 8.13 8.02
C ASP A 175 -1.21 7.19 7.88
N LEU A 176 -0.23 7.53 7.04
CA LEU A 176 1.01 6.76 6.86
C LEU A 176 2.07 7.05 7.93
N VAL A 177 1.93 8.12 8.73
CA VAL A 177 2.89 8.47 9.79
C VAL A 177 3.09 7.34 10.81
N PRO A 178 2.04 6.69 11.35
CA PRO A 178 2.18 5.58 12.30
C PRO A 178 2.93 4.38 11.72
N GLU A 179 2.75 4.08 10.42
CA GLU A 179 3.51 3.03 9.74
C GLU A 179 5.00 3.36 9.70
N ALA A 180 5.37 4.58 9.31
CA ALA A 180 6.77 5.01 9.30
C ALA A 180 7.38 5.02 10.71
N ALA A 181 6.58 5.34 11.74
CA ALA A 181 7.02 5.34 13.13
C ALA A 181 7.20 3.93 13.73
N GLN A 182 6.86 2.85 13.01
CA GLN A 182 7.18 1.48 13.45
C GLN A 182 8.68 1.25 13.66
N MET A 183 9.52 2.07 13.01
CA MET A 183 10.97 2.07 13.18
C MET A 183 11.46 2.54 14.56
N LEU A 184 10.57 3.18 15.34
CA LEU A 184 10.86 3.69 16.67
C LEU A 184 10.44 2.70 17.75
N ARG A 185 11.05 2.87 18.92
CA ARG A 185 10.68 2.16 20.15
C ARG A 185 9.24 2.52 20.54
N PRO A 186 8.48 1.58 21.13
CA PRO A 186 7.05 1.78 21.37
C PRO A 186 6.77 2.96 22.33
N GLU A 187 7.68 3.26 23.26
CA GLU A 187 7.54 4.35 24.23
C GLU A 187 7.63 5.74 23.58
N GLU A 188 8.49 5.87 22.55
CA GLU A 188 8.69 7.12 21.82
C GLU A 188 7.66 7.32 20.71
N ARG A 189 7.04 6.23 20.23
CA ARG A 189 6.24 6.19 19.01
C ARG A 189 5.08 7.17 19.04
N GLU A 190 4.30 7.18 20.11
CA GLU A 190 3.08 7.98 20.18
C GLU A 190 3.39 9.48 20.15
N ALA A 191 4.39 9.90 20.93
CA ALA A 191 4.84 11.29 20.98
C ALA A 191 5.39 11.75 19.62
N VAL A 192 6.17 10.89 18.94
CA VAL A 192 6.71 11.20 17.60
C VAL A 192 5.60 11.26 16.56
N VAL A 193 4.65 10.33 16.56
CA VAL A 193 3.53 10.31 15.61
C VAL A 193 2.69 11.57 15.76
N SER A 194 2.35 11.96 16.99
CA SER A 194 1.60 13.19 17.26
C SER A 194 2.33 14.41 16.71
N ARG A 195 3.64 14.53 16.98
CA ARG A 195 4.45 15.67 16.52
C ARG A 195 4.67 15.69 15.01
N ALA A 196 4.91 14.54 14.39
CA ALA A 196 5.06 14.42 12.94
C ALA A 196 3.75 14.76 12.22
N ARG A 197 2.59 14.36 12.75
CA ARG A 197 1.27 14.77 12.24
C ARG A 197 1.06 16.28 12.35
N ALA A 198 1.45 16.88 13.47
CA ALA A 198 1.37 18.33 13.65
C ALA A 198 2.27 19.09 12.65
N LEU A 199 3.48 18.57 12.36
CA LEU A 199 4.41 19.14 11.39
C LEU A 199 3.91 19.13 9.95
N LEU A 200 3.02 18.21 9.57
CA LEU A 200 2.45 18.17 8.22
C LEU A 200 1.68 19.46 7.88
N VAL A 201 1.03 20.10 8.87
CA VAL A 201 0.22 21.31 8.65
C VAL A 201 1.05 22.52 8.19
N PRO A 202 2.09 22.99 8.92
CA PRO A 202 2.94 24.07 8.44
C PRO A 202 3.68 23.71 7.16
N LEU A 203 4.11 22.45 7.00
CA LEU A 203 4.84 22.02 5.81
C LEU A 203 3.97 22.01 4.54
N ALA A 204 2.69 21.67 4.67
CA ALA A 204 1.72 21.80 3.58
C ALA A 204 1.57 23.27 3.16
N ARG A 205 1.46 24.19 4.14
CA ARG A 205 1.37 25.63 3.86
C ARG A 205 2.63 26.17 3.17
N CYS A 206 3.80 25.63 3.50
CA CYS A 206 5.07 26.01 2.88
C CYS A 206 5.35 25.31 1.53
N TRP A 207 4.37 24.62 0.94
CA TRP A 207 4.53 23.84 -0.29
C TRP A 207 5.67 22.80 -0.23
N PHE A 208 5.98 22.27 0.97
CA PHE A 208 7.09 21.35 1.12
C PHE A 208 6.74 19.92 0.68
N LEU A 209 5.47 19.53 0.79
CA LEU A 209 5.03 18.13 0.65
C LEU A 209 4.82 17.72 -0.82
N GLU A 210 4.56 18.67 -1.71
CA GLU A 210 4.07 18.45 -3.07
C GLU A 210 5.16 17.85 -3.97
N GLY A 211 4.83 16.82 -4.75
CA GLY A 211 5.79 16.19 -5.66
C GLY A 211 6.93 15.40 -4.97
N ARG A 212 6.89 15.23 -3.64
CA ARG A 212 7.83 14.37 -2.92
C ARG A 212 7.21 12.99 -2.68
N THR A 213 8.01 11.94 -2.89
CA THR A 213 7.56 10.57 -2.63
C THR A 213 7.41 10.31 -1.12
N PRO A 214 6.25 9.81 -0.65
CA PRO A 214 6.02 9.51 0.77
C PRO A 214 7.10 8.60 1.39
N ARG A 215 7.65 7.67 0.60
CA ARG A 215 8.72 6.74 0.98
C ARG A 215 9.96 7.41 1.58
N CYS A 216 10.34 8.57 1.06
CA CYS A 216 11.51 9.30 1.56
C CYS A 216 11.10 10.43 2.54
N LEU A 217 9.87 10.93 2.40
CA LEU A 217 9.35 12.03 3.19
C LEU A 217 9.01 11.60 4.63
N LEU A 218 8.32 10.47 4.80
CA LEU A 218 7.85 10.04 6.11
C LEU A 218 9.00 9.70 7.08
N PRO A 219 10.05 8.95 6.68
CA PRO A 219 11.19 8.71 7.57
C PRO A 219 11.93 10.00 7.94
N ALA A 220 12.02 10.97 7.02
CA ALA A 220 12.59 12.28 7.32
C ALA A 220 11.76 13.05 8.35
N LEU A 221 10.43 13.04 8.22
CA LEU A 221 9.51 13.67 9.18
C LEU A 221 9.59 13.01 10.55
N VAL A 222 9.57 11.68 10.61
CA VAL A 222 9.69 10.91 11.85
C VAL A 222 11.01 11.23 12.55
N PHE A 223 12.12 11.29 11.80
CA PHE A 223 13.44 11.63 12.35
C PHE A 223 13.48 13.05 12.93
N VAL A 224 12.94 14.05 12.21
CA VAL A 224 12.92 15.44 12.69
C VAL A 224 11.97 15.60 13.89
N ALA A 225 10.82 14.95 13.86
CA ALA A 225 9.89 14.92 14.99
C ALA A 225 10.53 14.28 16.23
N TRP A 226 11.26 13.16 16.07
CA TRP A 226 12.03 12.54 17.15
C TRP A 226 13.12 13.45 17.71
N ARG A 227 13.88 14.14 16.84
CA ARG A 227 14.89 15.12 17.27
C ARG A 227 14.31 16.31 18.03
N SER A 228 13.06 16.67 17.76
CA SER A 228 12.40 17.79 18.45
C SER A 228 11.81 17.44 19.82
N LEU A 229 11.76 16.16 20.19
CA LEU A 229 11.23 15.74 21.49
C LEU A 229 12.24 15.94 22.62
N ASP A 230 13.52 15.74 22.34
CA ASP A 230 14.60 15.90 23.31
C ASP A 230 15.73 16.74 22.69
N PRO A 231 16.11 17.87 23.31
CA PRO A 231 17.27 18.66 22.89
C PRO A 231 18.57 17.86 22.77
N LEU A 232 18.74 16.78 23.55
CA LEU A 232 19.92 15.91 23.50
C LEU A 232 20.05 15.17 22.16
N HIS A 233 18.92 14.89 21.49
CA HIS A 233 18.91 14.31 20.14
C HIS A 233 19.34 15.31 19.06
N GLY A 234 19.52 16.58 19.41
CA GLY A 234 19.93 17.66 18.50
C GLY A 234 21.28 17.45 17.82
N HIS A 235 22.16 16.59 18.35
CA HIS A 235 23.47 16.30 17.75
C HIS A 235 23.53 15.02 16.92
N VAL A 236 22.49 14.20 16.95
CA VAL A 236 22.49 12.87 16.30
C VAL A 236 22.27 13.02 14.79
N PRO A 237 23.22 12.59 13.93
CA PRO A 237 23.02 12.59 12.50
C PRO A 237 22.09 11.44 12.07
N TYR A 238 21.43 11.59 10.91
CA TYR A 238 20.47 10.59 10.43
C TYR A 238 21.07 9.20 10.23
N ALA A 239 22.32 9.12 9.77
CA ALA A 239 23.03 7.85 9.61
C ALA A 239 23.22 7.12 10.94
N GLU A 240 23.49 7.86 12.01
CA GLU A 240 23.62 7.30 13.36
C GLU A 240 22.29 6.77 13.87
N PHE A 241 21.24 7.57 13.71
CA PHE A 241 19.87 7.18 14.05
C PHE A 241 19.45 5.89 13.34
N CYS A 242 19.75 5.77 12.04
CA CYS A 242 19.48 4.56 11.27
C CYS A 242 20.28 3.36 11.79
N ARG A 243 21.57 3.55 12.12
CA ARG A 243 22.43 2.50 12.66
C ARG A 243 21.94 1.99 14.02
N GLN A 244 21.54 2.89 14.93
CA GLN A 244 21.01 2.54 16.26
C GLN A 244 19.69 1.76 16.20
N ARG A 245 19.00 1.79 15.06
CA ARG A 245 17.72 1.12 14.84
C ARG A 245 17.83 0.01 13.79
N SER A 246 19.03 -0.32 13.33
CA SER A 246 19.31 -1.35 12.32
C SER A 246 18.57 -1.14 11.00
N ILE A 247 18.45 0.11 10.54
CA ILE A 247 17.75 0.50 9.32
C ILE A 247 18.73 1.02 8.28
N GLY A 248 18.47 0.72 7.00
CA GLY A 248 19.26 1.24 5.89
C GLY A 248 19.06 2.74 5.71
N ALA A 249 20.14 3.52 5.72
CA ALA A 249 20.10 4.93 5.41
C ALA A 249 19.81 5.16 3.90
N ASN A 250 18.74 5.90 3.59
CA ASN A 250 18.36 6.22 2.22
C ASN A 250 18.85 7.63 1.85
N ALA A 251 19.67 7.74 0.80
CA ALA A 251 20.18 9.02 0.29
C ALA A 251 19.07 10.03 -0.07
N GLY A 252 17.93 9.55 -0.58
CA GLY A 252 16.77 10.38 -0.86
C GLY A 252 16.15 10.98 0.41
N THR A 253 16.19 10.24 1.52
CA THR A 253 15.73 10.73 2.84
C THR A 253 16.69 11.79 3.38
N CYS A 254 18.00 11.60 3.27
CA CYS A 254 18.99 12.61 3.66
C CYS A 254 18.78 13.94 2.94
N ARG A 255 18.53 13.91 1.62
CA ARG A 255 18.23 15.13 0.84
C ARG A 255 16.97 15.84 1.34
N ILE A 256 15.94 15.08 1.70
CA ILE A 256 14.69 15.64 2.24
C ILE A 256 14.94 16.23 3.63
N ILE A 257 15.71 15.58 4.51
CA ILE A 257 16.06 16.11 5.83
C ILE A 257 16.78 17.46 5.70
N THR A 258 17.75 17.56 4.80
CA THR A 258 18.45 18.83 4.54
C THR A 258 17.49 19.92 4.06
N ALA A 259 16.58 19.59 3.13
CA ALA A 259 15.58 20.52 2.64
C ALA A 259 14.58 20.93 3.75
N LEU A 260 14.14 19.98 4.56
CA LEU A 260 13.23 20.20 5.69
C LEU A 260 13.87 21.11 6.74
N ASN A 261 15.14 20.87 7.08
CA ASN A 261 15.87 21.74 8.00
C ASN A 261 16.01 23.17 7.47
N LYS A 262 16.17 23.38 6.16
CA LYS A 262 16.17 24.73 5.57
C LYS A 262 14.83 25.44 5.77
N VAL A 263 13.71 24.73 5.54
CA VAL A 263 12.36 25.28 5.80
C VAL A 263 12.20 25.62 7.27
N LEU A 264 12.60 24.74 8.18
CA LEU A 264 12.51 24.96 9.62
C LEU A 264 13.38 26.13 10.09
N VAL A 265 14.60 26.29 9.56
CA VAL A 265 15.45 27.46 9.85
C VAL A 265 14.78 28.76 9.40
N ARG A 266 14.18 28.78 8.20
CA ARG A 266 13.46 29.95 7.67
C ARG A 266 12.22 30.30 8.50
N LEU A 267 11.49 29.31 8.99
CA LEU A 267 10.35 29.54 9.89
C LEU A 267 10.83 29.99 11.29
N ALA A 268 11.88 29.36 11.81
CA ALA A 268 12.45 29.72 13.11
C ALA A 268 13.05 31.13 13.11
N SER A 269 13.61 31.62 12.00
CA SER A 269 14.18 32.98 11.94
C SER A 269 13.13 34.09 12.09
N GLN A 270 11.85 33.79 11.84
CA GLN A 270 10.76 34.74 12.06
C GLN A 270 10.32 34.81 13.52
N ILE A 271 10.81 33.92 14.38
CA ILE A 271 10.45 33.91 15.80
C ILE A 271 11.27 34.98 16.53
N PRO A 272 10.64 35.95 17.23
CA PRO A 272 11.34 37.08 17.83
C PRO A 272 12.46 36.70 18.79
N TRP A 273 12.28 35.66 19.61
CA TRP A 273 13.32 35.19 20.56
C TRP A 273 14.39 34.29 19.93
N ALA A 274 14.16 33.79 18.72
CA ALA A 274 15.17 33.07 17.96
C ALA A 274 16.01 34.03 17.08
N CYS A 275 15.42 35.18 16.72
CA CYS A 275 15.99 36.25 15.92
C CYS A 275 17.13 36.95 16.69
N GLY A 276 18.37 36.54 16.42
CA GLY A 276 19.57 37.05 17.09
C GLY A 276 20.60 35.96 17.42
N THR A 277 20.17 34.69 17.50
CA THR A 277 21.07 33.55 17.58
C THR A 277 21.40 33.01 16.18
N ARG A 278 22.66 32.63 15.92
CA ARG A 278 23.01 31.91 14.68
C ARG A 278 22.28 30.56 14.64
N LEU A 279 21.12 30.53 13.97
CA LEU A 279 20.30 29.33 13.81
C LEU A 279 20.98 28.36 12.86
N THR A 280 21.51 27.27 13.42
CA THR A 280 22.02 26.13 12.65
C THR A 280 20.92 25.10 12.45
N ALA A 281 21.03 24.26 11.42
CA ALA A 281 20.09 23.18 11.15
C ALA A 281 19.86 22.25 12.36
N ASN A 282 20.86 22.12 13.23
CA ASN A 282 20.75 21.32 14.46
C ASN A 282 19.92 22.01 15.55
N LYS A 283 20.07 23.34 15.68
CA LYS A 283 19.27 24.13 16.62
C LYS A 283 17.84 24.38 16.12
N ALA A 284 17.59 24.33 14.82
CA ALA A 284 16.24 24.49 14.27
C ALA A 284 15.26 23.41 14.77
N ALA A 285 15.75 22.18 15.04
CA ALA A 285 14.91 21.10 15.55
C ALA A 285 14.35 21.38 16.96
N SER A 286 15.05 22.15 17.80
CA SER A 286 14.57 22.49 19.15
C SER A 286 13.45 23.54 19.14
N TYR A 287 13.36 24.35 18.08
CA TYR A 287 12.29 25.35 17.91
C TYR A 287 11.02 24.78 17.24
N VAL A 288 11.00 23.48 16.89
CA VAL A 288 9.82 22.84 16.29
C VAL A 288 8.55 23.00 17.14
N PRO A 289 8.56 22.86 18.49
CA PRO A 289 7.37 23.12 19.30
C PRO A 289 6.82 24.55 19.14
N ASP A 290 7.70 25.55 19.08
CA ASP A 290 7.34 26.95 18.88
C ASP A 290 6.81 27.19 17.46
N ILE A 291 7.47 26.60 16.44
CA ILE A 291 7.01 26.65 15.05
C ILE A 291 5.60 26.06 14.92
N LEU A 292 5.32 24.96 15.60
CA LEU A 292 4.00 24.34 15.60
C LEU A 292 2.95 25.26 16.23
N ARG A 293 3.28 25.88 17.37
CA ARG A 293 2.39 26.80 18.11
C ARG A 293 2.02 28.03 17.29
N TYR A 294 2.97 28.61 16.56
CA TYR A 294 2.77 29.85 15.80
C TYR A 294 2.74 29.64 14.28
N SER A 295 2.48 28.40 13.84
CA SER A 295 2.58 27.98 12.43
C SER A 295 1.78 28.83 11.44
N ALA A 296 0.63 29.36 11.83
CA ALA A 296 -0.19 30.23 10.99
C ALA A 296 0.50 31.58 10.73
N SER A 297 0.90 32.28 11.79
CA SER A 297 1.57 33.58 11.71
C SER A 297 2.92 33.47 11.03
N LEU A 298 3.76 32.50 11.45
CA LEU A 298 5.12 32.34 10.90
C LEU A 298 5.13 32.05 9.40
N THR A 299 4.12 31.33 8.89
CA THR A 299 4.04 31.06 7.45
C THR A 299 3.68 32.32 6.66
N LEU A 300 2.83 33.19 7.22
CA LEU A 300 2.51 34.48 6.62
C LEU A 300 3.72 35.40 6.67
N ASP A 301 4.38 35.52 7.82
CA ASP A 301 5.55 36.39 8.01
C ASP A 301 6.73 35.94 7.13
N ALA A 302 6.98 34.64 7.01
CA ALA A 302 7.99 34.10 6.11
C ALA A 302 7.64 34.28 4.63
N SER A 303 6.36 34.52 4.30
CA SER A 303 5.90 34.69 2.93
C SER A 303 5.94 36.13 2.43
N VAL A 304 6.08 37.12 3.32
CA VAL A 304 6.23 38.54 2.96
C VAL A 304 7.66 38.75 2.47
N PRO A 305 7.91 38.87 1.15
CA PRO A 305 9.23 39.16 0.66
C PRO A 305 9.48 40.66 0.84
N ALA A 306 10.72 41.05 1.15
CA ALA A 306 11.08 42.47 1.23
C ALA A 306 10.81 43.26 -0.07
N ASP A 307 10.68 42.58 -1.22
CA ASP A 307 10.62 43.20 -2.55
C ASP A 307 9.38 42.81 -3.40
N ALA A 308 8.39 42.08 -2.89
CA ALA A 308 7.26 41.60 -3.72
C ALA A 308 6.00 42.47 -3.57
N ALA A 309 6.07 43.71 -4.05
CA ALA A 309 4.88 44.50 -4.29
C ALA A 309 4.11 43.93 -5.51
N GLY A 310 3.08 43.11 -5.26
CA GLY A 310 2.04 42.81 -6.27
C GLY A 310 1.78 41.35 -6.64
N GLN A 311 2.44 40.36 -6.03
CA GLN A 311 2.13 38.94 -6.27
C GLN A 311 1.27 38.36 -5.13
N GLY A 312 0.24 37.57 -5.48
CA GLY A 312 -0.67 36.98 -4.49
C GLY A 312 0.08 36.13 -3.44
N PRO A 313 -0.43 36.04 -2.20
CA PRO A 313 0.28 35.47 -1.06
C PRO A 313 0.77 34.04 -1.31
N THR A 314 0.00 33.23 -2.06
CA THR A 314 0.37 31.85 -2.41
C THR A 314 1.60 31.74 -3.32
N VAL A 315 1.78 32.69 -4.24
CA VAL A 315 2.92 32.70 -5.19
C VAL A 315 4.20 33.11 -4.46
N ALA A 316 4.11 34.08 -3.54
CA ALA A 316 5.23 34.51 -2.72
C ALA A 316 5.73 33.37 -1.81
N VAL A 317 4.84 32.64 -1.13
CA VAL A 317 5.20 31.43 -0.37
C VAL A 317 5.94 30.42 -1.25
N PHE A 318 5.41 30.13 -2.43
CA PHE A 318 6.02 29.16 -3.34
C PHE A 318 7.45 29.58 -3.75
N GLN A 319 7.65 30.85 -4.12
CA GLN A 319 8.97 31.36 -4.48
C GLN A 319 9.95 31.31 -3.30
N THR A 320 9.50 31.68 -2.09
CA THR A 320 10.36 31.67 -0.91
C THR A 320 10.82 30.27 -0.52
N PHE A 321 9.97 29.24 -0.65
CA PHE A 321 10.31 27.89 -0.21
C PHE A 321 10.79 26.95 -1.34
N ARG A 322 10.54 27.29 -2.62
CA ARG A 322 10.95 26.47 -3.79
C ARG A 322 11.75 27.18 -4.86
N GLY A 323 11.90 28.50 -4.81
CA GLY A 323 12.60 29.29 -5.85
C GLY A 323 14.05 28.87 -6.09
N ASP A 324 14.71 28.28 -5.09
CA ASP A 324 16.11 27.83 -5.18
C ASP A 324 16.32 26.55 -6.02
N LEU A 325 15.25 25.91 -6.52
CA LEU A 325 15.38 24.81 -7.46
C LEU A 325 15.91 25.38 -8.77
N LYS A 326 17.23 25.27 -8.99
CA LYS A 326 17.86 25.51 -10.30
C LYS A 326 17.03 24.77 -11.34
N ARG A 327 16.22 25.52 -12.08
CA ARG A 327 15.47 24.99 -13.22
C ARG A 327 16.53 24.34 -14.12
N PRO A 328 16.39 23.06 -14.52
CA PRO A 328 17.26 22.50 -15.54
C PRO A 328 17.27 23.50 -16.68
N GLN A 329 18.45 23.93 -17.11
CA GLN A 329 18.56 24.84 -18.23
C GLN A 329 17.87 24.17 -19.41
N GLU A 330 16.68 24.66 -19.73
CA GLU A 330 15.86 24.14 -20.79
C GLU A 330 16.66 24.39 -22.06
N GLN A 331 17.28 23.32 -22.59
CA GLN A 331 17.89 23.39 -23.90
C GLN A 331 16.76 23.78 -24.83
N GLN A 332 16.81 25.01 -25.36
CA GLN A 332 15.85 25.46 -26.35
C GLN A 332 15.78 24.38 -27.43
N PRO A 333 14.60 23.82 -27.71
CA PRO A 333 14.46 22.98 -28.88
C PRO A 333 14.93 23.83 -30.05
N ARG A 334 15.97 23.36 -30.75
CA ARG A 334 16.37 23.97 -32.02
C ARG A 334 15.12 23.93 -32.89
N SER A 335 14.58 25.09 -33.24
CA SER A 335 13.55 25.17 -34.27
C SER A 335 14.10 24.45 -35.49
N PRO A 336 13.30 23.62 -36.17
CA PRO A 336 13.67 23.13 -37.49
C PRO A 336 13.71 24.35 -38.43
N GLU A 337 14.89 24.97 -38.52
CA GLU A 337 15.19 25.99 -39.52
C GLU A 337 15.58 25.25 -40.79
N GLY A 338 14.58 25.00 -41.64
CA GLY A 338 14.78 24.37 -42.94
C GLY A 338 13.44 24.10 -43.64
N PRO A 339 13.25 24.50 -44.90
CA PRO A 339 12.15 24.00 -45.72
C PRO A 339 12.25 22.47 -45.83
N LEU A 340 11.15 21.75 -45.69
CA LEU A 340 11.09 20.27 -45.83
C LEU A 340 11.40 19.76 -47.26
N CYS A 341 11.85 20.62 -48.15
CA CYS A 341 12.00 20.39 -49.58
C CYS A 341 13.40 20.78 -50.08
N GLU A 342 14.42 20.69 -49.22
CA GLU A 342 15.81 20.77 -49.65
C GLU A 342 16.20 19.46 -50.34
N ASP A 343 16.84 19.56 -51.51
CA ASP A 343 17.37 18.41 -52.22
C ASP A 343 18.51 17.80 -51.39
N PHE A 344 18.33 16.55 -50.95
CA PHE A 344 19.38 15.82 -50.23
C PHE A 344 20.56 15.57 -51.18
N SER A 345 21.75 16.04 -50.79
CA SER A 345 22.97 15.74 -51.56
C SER A 345 23.26 14.24 -51.52
N ASP A 346 23.69 13.66 -52.63
CA ASP A 346 24.13 12.26 -52.70
C ASP A 346 25.23 11.97 -51.66
N SER A 347 26.07 12.95 -51.33
CA SER A 347 27.07 12.84 -50.26
C SER A 347 26.49 12.64 -48.86
N GLU A 348 25.30 13.18 -48.57
CA GLU A 348 24.60 12.96 -47.30
C GLU A 348 23.99 11.56 -47.28
N ILE A 349 23.44 11.10 -48.40
CA ILE A 349 22.90 9.74 -48.53
C ILE A 349 24.02 8.70 -48.39
N GLU A 350 25.15 8.92 -49.05
CA GLU A 350 26.35 8.07 -48.99
C GLU A 350 26.90 7.93 -47.56
N ALA A 351 26.77 8.97 -46.72
CA ALA A 351 27.17 8.90 -45.31
C ALA A 351 26.39 7.86 -44.49
N TYR A 352 25.18 7.47 -44.95
CA TYR A 352 24.38 6.40 -44.33
C TYR A 352 24.61 5.03 -44.97
N ILE A 353 25.29 4.96 -46.12
CA ILE A 353 25.62 3.71 -46.81
C ILE A 353 26.99 3.24 -46.31
N ARG A 354 27.06 1.98 -45.87
CA ARG A 354 28.34 1.40 -45.43
C ARG A 354 29.28 1.25 -46.61
N GLY A 355 30.51 1.73 -46.43
CA GLY A 355 31.58 1.51 -47.40
C GLY A 355 31.93 0.04 -47.58
N GLU A 356 32.57 -0.30 -48.70
CA GLU A 356 32.93 -1.67 -49.05
C GLU A 356 33.81 -2.36 -47.98
N ASP A 357 34.72 -1.60 -47.37
CA ASP A 357 35.57 -2.07 -46.28
C ASP A 357 34.78 -2.44 -45.02
N GLU A 358 33.80 -1.61 -44.64
CA GLU A 358 32.92 -1.90 -43.50
C GLU A 358 32.04 -3.13 -43.77
N VAL A 359 31.57 -3.28 -45.01
CA VAL A 359 30.82 -4.45 -45.45
C VAL A 359 31.70 -5.70 -45.41
N ALA A 360 32.96 -5.63 -45.85
CA ALA A 360 33.90 -6.75 -45.81
C ALA A 360 34.19 -7.17 -44.36
N VAL A 361 34.43 -6.22 -43.46
CA VAL A 361 34.62 -6.49 -42.03
C VAL A 361 33.36 -7.12 -41.43
N ARG A 362 32.17 -6.60 -41.75
CA ARG A 362 30.90 -7.17 -41.27
C ARG A 362 30.66 -8.57 -41.82
N ARG A 363 30.98 -8.83 -43.08
CA ARG A 363 30.86 -10.15 -43.73
C ARG A 363 31.78 -11.17 -43.08
N ASN A 364 33.02 -10.79 -42.79
CA ASN A 364 33.98 -11.63 -42.09
C ASN A 364 33.53 -11.93 -40.65
N PHE A 365 32.99 -10.92 -39.95
CA PHE A 365 32.40 -11.10 -38.62
C PHE A 365 31.21 -12.06 -38.61
N LEU A 366 30.33 -11.99 -39.62
CA LEU A 366 29.18 -12.89 -39.73
C LEU A 366 29.59 -14.33 -40.08
N ARG A 367 30.55 -14.50 -41.01
CA ARG A 367 31.14 -15.81 -41.35
C ARG A 367 31.80 -16.48 -40.15
N ALA A 368 32.53 -15.73 -39.32
CA ALA A 368 33.10 -16.25 -38.08
C ALA A 368 32.05 -16.74 -37.06
N ARG A 369 30.80 -16.31 -37.19
CA ARG A 369 29.66 -16.76 -36.37
C ARG A 369 28.81 -17.85 -37.03
N GLY A 370 29.25 -18.40 -38.16
CA GLY A 370 28.53 -19.46 -38.89
C GLY A 370 27.23 -18.99 -39.55
N VAL A 371 27.04 -17.67 -39.68
CA VAL A 371 25.90 -17.10 -40.41
C VAL A 371 26.40 -16.75 -41.80
N GLU A 372 25.99 -17.53 -42.80
CA GLU A 372 26.29 -17.18 -44.19
C GLU A 372 25.52 -15.90 -44.55
N PRO A 373 26.24 -14.83 -44.96
CA PRO A 373 25.59 -13.66 -45.49
C PRO A 373 24.98 -13.99 -46.86
N PRO A 374 23.84 -13.39 -47.23
CA PRO A 374 23.32 -13.51 -48.59
C PRO A 374 24.31 -12.96 -49.63
#